data_AF-A0A516Q6B5-F1
#
_entry.id   AF-A0A516Q6B5-F1
#
_cell.length_a   1.000
_cell.length_b   1.000
_cell.length_c   1.000
_cell.angle_alpha   90.00
_cell.angle_beta   90.00
_cell.angle_gamma   90.00
#
_symmetry.space_group_name_H-M   'P 1'
#
loop_
_entity.id
_entity.type
_entity.pdbx_description
1 polymer ?
#
loop_
_entity_poly.entity_id
_entity_poly.type
_entity_poly.pdbx_seq_one_letter_code
_entity_poly.pdbx_strand_id
1 'polypeptide(L)'
;MPIDYDPTRWAEHTAYTDPGRHAELLQAVPPDLDQLSAVARNLIIHYRASAMELPEETKPDINARWLEAILDLDQQRHPGDLAAERDPLSRVQGCCRDHSLFAAAVLRQHDQPARIRYGFAGYFAPGFHVDHVVVERWLPDEHRWLRFDPEVEEPWESMPTPRDIPPGTGQPYETAAEAWTAYRNGSIDPQTYGVGTDVPIRGPWFLQCAVLIDAAFRAGTELLLWDGWGAMSDPDGPTEDQVEIADQLSELIMKADAGDVAAERELITRMQSDPTVAVPETVLMISPWGEPPQPTDLTRSAVIGS
;
A
#
# COMPACT_ATOMS: atom_id res chain seq x y z
N MET A 1 9.73 1.38 19.89
CA MET A 1 9.22 0.01 20.16
C MET A 1 9.86 -0.56 21.42
N PRO A 2 9.28 -1.60 22.04
CA PRO A 2 9.97 -2.39 23.07
C PRO A 2 11.31 -2.95 22.54
N ILE A 3 12.28 -3.14 23.43
CA ILE A 3 13.63 -3.63 23.09
C ILE A 3 13.58 -5.08 22.56
N ASP A 4 12.59 -5.85 22.96
CA ASP A 4 12.35 -7.24 22.57
C ASP A 4 11.43 -7.41 21.35
N TYR A 5 11.09 -6.32 20.65
CA TYR A 5 10.36 -6.39 19.39
C TYR A 5 11.19 -7.13 18.32
N ASP A 6 10.60 -8.15 17.73
CA ASP A 6 11.21 -8.94 16.66
C ASP A 6 10.58 -8.55 15.29
N PRO A 7 11.31 -7.82 14.44
CA PRO A 7 10.82 -7.41 13.13
C PRO A 7 11.05 -8.48 12.05
N THR A 8 11.74 -9.59 12.33
CA THR A 8 12.31 -10.49 11.31
C THR A 8 11.31 -10.99 10.28
N ARG A 9 10.07 -11.30 10.69
CA ARG A 9 9.00 -11.71 9.77
C ARG A 9 8.71 -10.70 8.65
N TRP A 10 9.01 -9.43 8.85
CA TRP A 10 8.81 -8.38 7.85
C TRP A 10 9.93 -8.32 6.82
N ALA A 11 11.01 -9.08 7.00
CA ALA A 11 12.05 -9.29 5.99
C ALA A 11 11.67 -10.41 5.01
N GLU A 12 10.70 -11.26 5.33
CA GLU A 12 10.25 -12.33 4.46
C GLU A 12 9.34 -11.79 3.34
N HIS A 13 9.51 -12.31 2.12
CA HIS A 13 8.58 -12.05 1.03
C HIS A 13 7.20 -12.65 1.33
N THR A 14 6.16 -11.85 1.10
CA THR A 14 4.79 -12.32 0.93
C THR A 14 4.63 -12.93 -0.47
N ALA A 15 3.52 -13.60 -0.72
CA ALA A 15 3.17 -14.02 -2.08
C ALA A 15 3.13 -12.84 -3.08
N TYR A 16 2.84 -11.63 -2.62
CA TYR A 16 2.74 -10.42 -3.45
C TYR A 16 4.10 -9.79 -3.76
N THR A 17 5.06 -9.88 -2.83
CA THR A 17 6.40 -9.31 -2.99
C THR A 17 7.43 -10.31 -3.50
N ASP A 18 7.11 -11.59 -3.59
CA ASP A 18 8.02 -12.59 -4.18
C ASP A 18 8.33 -12.21 -5.64
N PRO A 19 9.61 -11.95 -5.98
CA PRO A 19 9.99 -11.59 -7.34
C PRO A 19 10.02 -12.78 -8.30
N GLY A 20 9.89 -14.01 -7.79
CA GLY A 20 9.92 -15.24 -8.58
C GLY A 20 11.19 -15.31 -9.44
N ARG A 21 11.02 -15.42 -10.76
CA ARG A 21 12.15 -15.49 -11.71
C ARG A 21 13.03 -14.23 -11.75
N HIS A 22 12.55 -13.11 -11.23
CA HIS A 22 13.26 -11.82 -11.27
C HIS A 22 14.10 -11.54 -10.03
N ALA A 23 14.32 -12.54 -9.16
CA ALA A 23 15.08 -12.38 -7.92
C ALA A 23 16.47 -11.74 -8.13
N GLU A 24 17.19 -12.11 -9.20
CA GLU A 24 18.51 -11.53 -9.50
C GLU A 24 18.43 -10.04 -9.88
N LEU A 25 17.34 -9.61 -10.54
CA LEU A 25 17.11 -8.20 -10.87
C LEU A 25 16.85 -7.40 -9.59
N LEU A 26 16.04 -7.94 -8.69
CA LEU A 26 15.75 -7.30 -7.41
C LEU A 26 17.01 -7.21 -6.52
N GLN A 27 17.83 -8.26 -6.51
CA GLN A 27 19.08 -8.33 -5.76
C GLN A 27 20.13 -7.30 -6.21
N ALA A 28 20.05 -6.86 -7.47
CA ALA A 28 20.95 -5.86 -8.04
C ALA A 28 20.57 -4.42 -7.65
N VAL A 29 19.35 -4.19 -7.16
CA VAL A 29 18.89 -2.86 -6.72
C VAL A 29 19.43 -2.57 -5.33
N PRO A 30 20.21 -1.49 -5.12
CA PRO A 30 20.71 -1.16 -3.79
C PRO A 30 19.57 -0.89 -2.80
N PRO A 31 19.59 -1.44 -1.57
CA PRO A 31 18.53 -1.25 -0.57
C PRO A 31 18.68 0.09 0.18
N ASP A 32 19.12 1.11 -0.55
CA ASP A 32 19.20 2.51 -0.15
C ASP A 32 17.92 3.21 -0.59
N LEU A 33 17.33 4.03 0.31
CA LEU A 33 15.99 4.56 0.10
C LEU A 33 15.89 5.42 -1.17
N ASP A 34 16.90 6.21 -1.46
CA ASP A 34 16.89 7.06 -2.65
C ASP A 34 17.03 6.25 -3.93
N GLN A 35 17.94 5.27 -3.94
CA GLN A 35 18.17 4.41 -5.10
C GLN A 35 16.98 3.50 -5.40
N LEU A 36 16.46 2.79 -4.40
CA LEU A 36 15.30 1.90 -4.61
C LEU A 36 14.05 2.70 -5.01
N SER A 37 13.86 3.92 -4.46
CA SER A 37 12.71 4.77 -4.82
C SER A 37 12.87 5.35 -6.22
N ALA A 38 14.10 5.69 -6.64
CA ALA A 38 14.37 6.08 -8.02
C ALA A 38 14.07 4.94 -8.99
N VAL A 39 14.47 3.71 -8.67
CA VAL A 39 14.14 2.53 -9.49
C VAL A 39 12.63 2.28 -9.52
N ALA A 40 11.92 2.39 -8.39
CA ALA A 40 10.45 2.27 -8.35
C ALA A 40 9.77 3.26 -9.32
N ARG A 41 10.12 4.55 -9.24
CA ARG A 41 9.59 5.61 -10.13
C ARG A 41 10.02 5.47 -11.58
N ASN A 42 11.14 4.81 -11.82
CA ASN A 42 11.63 4.50 -13.16
C ASN A 42 10.82 3.38 -13.81
N LEU A 43 10.44 2.36 -13.05
CA LEU A 43 9.69 1.18 -13.54
C LEU A 43 8.19 1.47 -13.69
N ILE A 44 7.63 2.20 -12.73
CA ILE A 44 6.18 2.36 -12.55
C ILE A 44 5.81 3.83 -12.80
N ILE A 45 4.65 4.04 -13.41
CA ILE A 45 4.05 5.37 -13.59
C ILE A 45 2.66 5.40 -12.96
N HIS A 46 2.42 6.40 -12.09
CA HIS A 46 1.13 6.52 -11.41
C HIS A 46 0.01 6.87 -12.40
N TYR A 47 -0.94 5.95 -12.59
CA TYR A 47 -1.96 6.04 -13.64
C TYR A 47 -2.87 7.28 -13.55
N ARG A 48 -3.02 7.86 -12.34
CA ARG A 48 -3.77 9.12 -12.09
C ARG A 48 -2.92 10.36 -11.85
N ALA A 49 -1.66 10.20 -11.42
CA ALA A 49 -0.90 11.29 -10.81
C ALA A 49 0.34 11.67 -11.62
N SER A 50 0.57 11.03 -12.77
CA SER A 50 1.70 11.30 -13.66
C SER A 50 1.64 12.64 -14.40
N ALA A 51 0.48 13.32 -14.40
CA ALA A 51 0.17 14.48 -15.25
C ALA A 51 0.32 14.25 -16.77
N MET A 52 0.50 12.99 -17.19
CA MET A 52 0.65 12.58 -18.59
C MET A 52 -0.58 11.82 -19.09
N GLU A 53 -0.86 11.93 -20.39
CA GLU A 53 -1.80 11.03 -21.06
C GLU A 53 -1.09 9.71 -21.34
N LEU A 54 -1.46 8.65 -20.62
CA LEU A 54 -0.84 7.34 -20.73
C LEU A 54 -1.50 6.50 -21.82
N PRO A 55 -0.77 5.57 -22.47
CA PRO A 55 -1.33 4.74 -23.54
C PRO A 55 -2.51 3.88 -23.06
N GLU A 56 -3.52 3.71 -23.92
CA GLU A 56 -4.69 2.91 -23.55
C GLU A 56 -4.39 1.41 -23.49
N GLU A 57 -3.46 0.95 -24.32
CA GLU A 57 -3.05 -0.45 -24.42
C GLU A 57 -2.44 -1.00 -23.13
N THR A 58 -1.86 -0.12 -22.29
CA THR A 58 -1.23 -0.48 -21.01
C THR A 58 -2.11 -0.15 -19.80
N LYS A 59 -3.34 0.35 -19.99
CA LYS A 59 -4.32 0.52 -18.89
C LYS A 59 -4.53 -0.76 -18.06
N PRO A 60 -4.54 -1.99 -18.64
CA PRO A 60 -4.70 -3.21 -17.86
C PRO A 60 -3.57 -3.48 -16.86
N ASP A 61 -2.40 -2.86 -17.02
CA ASP A 61 -1.24 -3.04 -16.14
C ASP A 61 -1.58 -2.77 -14.67
N ILE A 62 -2.48 -1.82 -14.39
CA ILE A 62 -2.83 -1.44 -13.02
C ILE A 62 -3.35 -2.63 -12.21
N ASN A 63 -3.91 -3.65 -12.90
CA ASN A 63 -4.44 -4.85 -12.26
C ASN A 63 -3.35 -5.92 -12.00
N ALA A 64 -2.07 -5.63 -12.24
CA ALA A 64 -0.96 -6.51 -11.89
C ALA A 64 -0.75 -6.55 -10.38
N ARG A 65 -1.13 -7.66 -9.75
CA ARG A 65 -1.16 -7.82 -8.29
C ARG A 65 0.19 -8.19 -7.70
N TRP A 66 0.87 -9.12 -8.35
CA TRP A 66 2.11 -9.70 -7.86
C TRP A 66 3.31 -8.96 -8.43
N LEU A 67 4.35 -8.78 -7.63
CA LEU A 67 5.58 -8.15 -8.08
C LEU A 67 6.19 -8.87 -9.28
N GLU A 68 6.20 -10.20 -9.30
CA GLU A 68 6.67 -10.96 -10.47
C GLU A 68 5.93 -10.54 -11.75
N ALA A 69 4.62 -10.31 -11.70
CA ALA A 69 3.83 -9.88 -12.85
C ALA A 69 4.11 -8.41 -13.26
N ILE A 70 4.33 -7.52 -12.29
CA ILE A 70 4.75 -6.14 -12.55
C ILE A 70 6.12 -6.14 -13.26
N LEU A 71 7.06 -6.96 -12.77
CA LEU A 71 8.39 -7.11 -13.37
C LEU A 71 8.35 -7.80 -14.73
N ASP A 72 7.44 -8.74 -14.96
CA ASP A 72 7.22 -9.31 -16.31
C ASP A 72 6.81 -8.24 -17.31
N LEU A 73 5.85 -7.37 -16.96
CA LEU A 73 5.40 -6.28 -17.82
C LEU A 73 6.54 -5.30 -18.12
N ASP A 74 7.35 -4.94 -17.13
CA ASP A 74 8.53 -4.10 -17.33
C ASP A 74 9.55 -4.80 -18.25
N GLN A 75 9.96 -6.03 -17.94
CA GLN A 75 11.02 -6.74 -18.66
C GLN A 75 10.62 -7.17 -20.07
N GLN A 76 9.33 -7.33 -20.36
CA GLN A 76 8.83 -7.51 -21.72
C GLN A 76 9.10 -6.28 -22.59
N ARG A 77 9.04 -5.07 -22.01
CA ARG A 77 9.23 -3.79 -22.70
C ARG A 77 10.68 -3.32 -22.65
N HIS A 78 11.35 -3.58 -21.53
CA HIS A 78 12.67 -3.06 -21.15
C HIS A 78 13.57 -4.17 -20.61
N PRO A 79 13.98 -5.14 -21.44
CA PRO A 79 14.81 -6.25 -20.97
C PRO A 79 16.16 -5.74 -20.47
N GLY A 80 16.52 -6.10 -19.23
CA GLY A 80 17.81 -5.78 -18.62
C GLY A 80 17.70 -5.08 -17.27
N ASP A 81 18.68 -4.25 -16.98
CA ASP A 81 18.87 -3.60 -15.66
C ASP A 81 17.66 -2.74 -15.27
N LEU A 82 17.18 -2.89 -14.02
CA LEU A 82 16.09 -2.09 -13.44
C LEU A 82 16.44 -0.60 -13.27
N ALA A 83 17.74 -0.27 -13.22
CA ALA A 83 18.22 1.10 -13.11
C ALA A 83 18.37 1.81 -14.46
N ALA A 84 18.31 1.10 -15.60
CA ALA A 84 18.35 1.74 -16.93
C ALA A 84 17.15 2.68 -17.11
N GLU A 85 17.29 3.85 -17.70
CA GLU A 85 16.14 4.78 -17.80
C GLU A 85 15.02 4.22 -18.69
N ARG A 86 13.77 4.23 -18.20
CA ARG A 86 12.57 3.93 -19.00
C ARG A 86 11.92 5.20 -19.51
N ASP A 87 11.50 5.18 -20.79
CA ASP A 87 10.60 6.19 -21.33
C ASP A 87 9.27 6.19 -20.56
N PRO A 88 8.81 7.32 -19.98
CA PRO A 88 7.61 7.38 -19.14
C PRO A 88 6.36 6.73 -19.73
N LEU A 89 6.12 6.88 -21.04
CA LEU A 89 4.94 6.32 -21.70
C LEU A 89 4.99 4.79 -21.88
N SER A 90 6.16 4.19 -21.65
CA SER A 90 6.38 2.75 -21.76
C SER A 90 6.55 2.06 -20.40
N ARG A 91 6.48 2.81 -19.29
CA ARG A 91 6.51 2.29 -17.92
C ARG A 91 5.26 1.46 -17.63
N VAL A 92 5.34 0.62 -16.60
CA VAL A 92 4.17 -0.14 -16.12
C VAL A 92 3.20 0.83 -15.47
N GLN A 93 1.95 0.88 -15.92
CA GLN A 93 0.95 1.70 -15.22
C GLN A 93 0.62 1.05 -13.88
N GLY A 94 0.77 1.80 -12.79
CA GLY A 94 0.47 1.36 -11.44
C GLY A 94 0.06 2.54 -10.57
N CYS A 95 0.12 2.39 -9.26
CA CYS A 95 -0.19 3.44 -8.29
C CYS A 95 0.79 3.46 -7.11
N CYS A 96 0.48 4.25 -6.08
CA CYS A 96 1.27 4.34 -4.84
C CYS A 96 1.54 2.97 -4.19
N ARG A 97 0.58 2.05 -4.28
CA ARG A 97 0.70 0.67 -3.81
C ARG A 97 1.82 -0.08 -4.52
N ASP A 98 1.95 0.07 -5.84
CA ASP A 98 2.89 -0.71 -6.64
C ASP A 98 4.33 -0.20 -6.47
N HIS A 99 4.51 1.12 -6.37
CA HIS A 99 5.78 1.71 -5.99
C HIS A 99 6.22 1.23 -4.59
N SER A 100 5.29 1.23 -3.63
CA SER A 100 5.56 0.77 -2.26
C SER A 100 5.81 -0.73 -2.19
N LEU A 101 5.10 -1.55 -2.96
CA LEU A 101 5.30 -2.98 -3.05
C LEU A 101 6.71 -3.29 -3.58
N PHE A 102 7.11 -2.64 -4.68
CA PHE A 102 8.45 -2.79 -5.24
C PHE A 102 9.53 -2.41 -4.22
N ALA A 103 9.39 -1.25 -3.58
CA ALA A 103 10.34 -0.77 -2.59
C ALA A 103 10.46 -1.71 -1.38
N ALA A 104 9.33 -2.19 -0.84
CA ALA A 104 9.32 -3.16 0.25
C ALA A 104 9.96 -4.49 -0.16
N ALA A 105 9.74 -4.95 -1.39
CA ALA A 105 10.33 -6.17 -1.90
C ALA A 105 11.85 -6.09 -2.07
N VAL A 106 12.39 -4.95 -2.56
CA VAL A 106 13.84 -4.73 -2.59
C VAL A 106 14.43 -4.81 -1.17
N LEU A 107 13.79 -4.17 -0.20
CA LEU A 107 14.26 -4.24 1.20
C LEU A 107 14.24 -5.68 1.74
N ARG A 108 13.15 -6.43 1.51
CA ARG A 108 12.99 -7.84 1.90
C ARG A 108 14.03 -8.75 1.24
N GLN A 109 14.30 -8.54 -0.04
CA GLN A 109 15.33 -9.27 -0.80
C GLN A 109 16.73 -9.10 -0.19
N HIS A 110 16.96 -7.99 0.51
CA HIS A 110 18.20 -7.68 1.21
C HIS A 110 18.11 -7.92 2.73
N ASP A 111 17.19 -8.79 3.17
CA ASP A 111 16.95 -9.14 4.58
C ASP A 111 16.63 -7.94 5.48
N GLN A 112 16.15 -6.83 4.91
CA GLN A 112 15.73 -5.64 5.67
C GLN A 112 14.23 -5.71 5.94
N PRO A 113 13.80 -5.73 7.22
CA PRO A 113 12.39 -5.79 7.54
C PRO A 113 11.63 -4.57 7.01
N ALA A 114 10.61 -4.80 6.18
CA ALA A 114 9.82 -3.77 5.52
C ALA A 114 8.35 -4.16 5.40
N ARG A 115 7.47 -3.15 5.49
CA ARG A 115 6.01 -3.31 5.35
C ARG A 115 5.43 -2.12 4.61
N ILE A 116 4.42 -2.35 3.79
CA ILE A 116 3.62 -1.27 3.20
C ILE A 116 2.48 -0.89 4.14
N ARG A 117 2.08 0.37 4.12
CA ARG A 117 1.02 0.94 4.97
C ARG A 117 0.02 1.70 4.13
N TYR A 118 -1.26 1.51 4.38
CA TYR A 118 -2.33 2.28 3.73
C TYR A 118 -2.91 3.32 4.68
N GLY A 119 -3.29 4.47 4.11
CA GLY A 119 -3.61 5.67 4.87
C GLY A 119 -3.80 6.85 3.93
N PHE A 120 -3.49 8.04 4.42
CA PHE A 120 -3.85 9.28 3.77
C PHE A 120 -2.74 10.32 3.85
N ALA A 121 -2.37 10.85 2.68
CA ALA A 121 -1.35 11.87 2.49
C ALA A 121 -1.98 13.27 2.43
N GLY A 122 -1.70 14.10 3.44
CA GLY A 122 -2.11 15.50 3.50
C GLY A 122 -1.19 16.47 2.73
N TYR A 123 -0.16 15.95 2.05
CA TYR A 123 0.85 16.77 1.38
C TYR A 123 0.65 16.97 -0.13
N PHE A 124 -0.27 16.24 -0.76
CA PHE A 124 -0.54 16.37 -2.20
C PHE A 124 -1.54 17.48 -2.55
N ALA A 125 -2.55 17.70 -1.70
CA ALA A 125 -3.63 18.64 -1.97
C ALA A 125 -3.97 19.45 -0.71
N PRO A 126 -3.84 20.80 -0.72
CA PRO A 126 -4.14 21.61 0.46
C PRO A 126 -5.57 21.38 0.98
N GLY A 127 -5.68 21.01 2.25
CA GLY A 127 -6.95 20.76 2.92
C GLY A 127 -7.63 19.44 2.56
N PHE A 128 -6.93 18.53 1.89
CA PHE A 128 -7.44 17.21 1.53
C PHE A 128 -6.37 16.13 1.77
N HIS A 129 -6.79 14.97 2.26
CA HIS A 129 -5.91 13.83 2.52
C HIS A 129 -6.19 12.75 1.50
N VAL A 130 -5.26 12.60 0.55
CA VAL A 130 -5.37 11.67 -0.58
C VAL A 130 -5.03 10.27 -0.10
N ASP A 131 -5.82 9.26 -0.48
CA ASP A 131 -5.51 7.86 -0.17
C ASP A 131 -4.13 7.48 -0.71
N HIS A 132 -3.31 6.84 0.13
CA HIS A 132 -1.91 6.68 -0.22
C HIS A 132 -1.25 5.50 0.50
N VAL A 133 -0.35 4.82 -0.22
CA VAL A 133 0.48 3.75 0.33
C VAL A 133 1.91 4.22 0.47
N VAL A 134 2.49 4.00 1.65
CA VAL A 134 3.89 4.29 1.97
C VAL A 134 4.60 3.04 2.47
N VAL A 135 5.91 3.12 2.64
CA VAL A 135 6.73 2.01 3.16
C VAL A 135 7.26 2.36 4.54
N GLU A 136 7.24 1.38 5.43
CA GLU A 136 7.94 1.42 6.71
C GLU A 136 9.07 0.38 6.70
N ARG A 137 10.31 0.81 6.96
CA ARG A 137 11.46 -0.09 7.17
C ARG A 137 11.93 -0.06 8.62
N TRP A 138 12.42 -1.19 9.10
CA TRP A 138 12.96 -1.27 10.46
C TRP A 138 14.37 -0.68 10.55
N LEU A 139 14.59 0.21 11.52
CA LEU A 139 15.91 0.71 11.88
C LEU A 139 16.38 0.01 13.17
N PRO A 140 17.28 -1.00 13.09
CA PRO A 140 17.70 -1.76 14.25
C PRO A 140 18.40 -0.90 15.31
N ASP A 141 19.24 0.05 14.89
CA ASP A 141 19.99 0.92 15.80
C ASP A 141 19.09 1.92 16.55
N GLU A 142 17.93 2.26 15.98
CA GLU A 142 16.98 3.23 16.54
C GLU A 142 15.75 2.58 17.18
N HIS A 143 15.61 1.26 17.07
CA HIS A 143 14.47 0.48 17.56
C HIS A 143 13.10 1.07 17.16
N ARG A 144 13.00 1.51 15.90
CA ARG A 144 11.78 2.10 15.32
C ARG A 144 11.59 1.75 13.85
N TRP A 145 10.36 1.94 13.41
CA TRP A 145 10.03 2.00 11.99
C TRP A 145 10.33 3.40 11.45
N LEU A 146 11.09 3.48 10.36
CA LEU A 146 11.24 4.67 9.54
C LEU A 146 10.24 4.57 8.39
N ARG A 147 9.46 5.62 8.18
CA ARG A 147 8.43 5.71 7.13
C ARG A 147 8.94 6.57 5.98
N PHE A 148 8.77 6.12 4.75
CA PHE A 148 9.13 6.88 3.56
C PHE A 148 8.13 6.67 2.42
N ASP A 149 8.08 7.64 1.52
CA ASP A 149 7.24 7.60 0.33
C ASP A 149 8.11 7.42 -0.92
N PRO A 150 8.05 6.27 -1.61
CA PRO A 150 8.85 6.02 -2.80
C PRO A 150 8.44 6.84 -4.02
N GLU A 151 7.24 7.45 -4.04
CA GLU A 151 6.78 8.29 -5.15
C GLU A 151 7.31 9.73 -5.07
N VAL A 152 7.64 10.21 -3.88
CA VAL A 152 8.11 11.58 -3.67
C VAL A 152 9.63 11.64 -3.87
N GLU A 153 10.08 12.30 -4.94
CA GLU A 153 11.51 12.44 -5.24
C GLU A 153 12.21 13.44 -4.32
N GLU A 154 11.73 14.68 -4.28
CA GLU A 154 12.37 15.77 -3.55
C GLU A 154 11.50 16.21 -2.35
N PRO A 155 12.10 16.79 -1.30
CA PRO A 155 11.35 17.45 -0.23
C PRO A 155 10.57 18.68 -0.71
N TRP A 156 9.34 18.85 -0.23
CA TRP A 156 8.48 20.01 -0.50
C TRP A 156 8.11 20.72 0.81
N GLU A 157 7.47 21.88 0.75
CA GLU A 157 7.02 22.59 1.96
C GLU A 157 6.06 21.75 2.82
N SER A 158 5.11 21.05 2.18
CA SER A 158 4.15 20.15 2.85
C SER A 158 4.73 18.78 3.21
N MET A 159 5.87 18.40 2.64
CA MET A 159 6.56 17.14 2.88
C MET A 159 8.07 17.35 2.92
N PRO A 160 8.63 17.89 4.02
CA PRO A 160 10.05 18.23 4.10
C PRO A 160 10.96 17.01 4.33
N THR A 161 10.38 15.87 4.72
CA THR A 161 11.12 14.65 5.11
C THR A 161 10.52 13.39 4.46
N PRO A 162 10.47 13.31 3.13
CA PRO A 162 9.88 12.16 2.42
C PRO A 162 10.55 10.81 2.73
N ARG A 163 11.77 10.83 3.31
CA ARG A 163 12.55 9.65 3.71
C ARG A 163 12.45 9.34 5.20
N ASP A 164 11.77 10.16 5.99
CA ASP A 164 11.53 9.89 7.42
C ASP A 164 10.28 10.66 7.87
N ILE A 165 9.13 10.20 7.37
CA ILE A 165 7.83 10.84 7.56
C ILE A 165 7.40 10.62 9.01
N PRO A 166 7.13 11.70 9.78
CA PRO A 166 6.73 11.56 11.17
C PRO A 166 5.36 10.85 11.30
N PRO A 167 5.18 9.95 12.28
CA PRO A 167 3.90 9.29 12.54
C PRO A 167 2.98 10.14 13.44
N GLY A 168 1.68 9.84 13.43
CA GLY A 168 0.68 10.47 14.28
C GLY A 168 -0.35 11.29 13.51
N THR A 169 -1.51 11.51 14.15
CA THR A 169 -2.58 12.37 13.63
C THR A 169 -2.10 13.80 13.39
N GLY A 170 -2.46 14.39 12.25
CA GLY A 170 -2.03 15.73 11.83
C GLY A 170 -0.59 15.82 11.31
N GLN A 171 0.12 14.69 11.17
CA GLN A 171 1.37 14.64 10.42
C GLN A 171 1.09 14.58 8.91
N PRO A 172 2.11 14.77 8.04
CA PRO A 172 1.91 14.73 6.60
C PRO A 172 1.22 13.45 6.10
N TYR A 173 1.44 12.32 6.79
CA TYR A 173 0.78 11.05 6.49
C TYR A 173 0.11 10.47 7.74
N GLU A 174 -1.18 10.17 7.63
CA GLU A 174 -1.95 9.48 8.66
C GLU A 174 -2.30 8.06 8.18
N THR A 175 -2.04 7.04 9.00
CA THR A 175 -2.47 5.68 8.70
C THR A 175 -4.00 5.58 8.67
N ALA A 176 -4.55 4.56 8.01
CA ALA A 176 -5.99 4.36 7.97
C ALA A 176 -6.61 4.21 9.37
N ALA A 177 -5.92 3.54 10.29
CA ALA A 177 -6.34 3.39 11.67
C ALA A 177 -6.35 4.72 12.46
N GLU A 178 -5.35 5.58 12.24
CA GLU A 178 -5.30 6.92 12.84
C GLU A 178 -6.46 7.80 12.33
N ALA A 179 -6.66 7.83 11.01
CA ALA A 179 -7.74 8.59 10.38
C ALA A 179 -9.13 8.09 10.82
N TRP A 180 -9.34 6.77 10.86
CA TRP A 180 -10.59 6.19 11.37
C TRP A 180 -10.83 6.58 12.83
N THR A 181 -9.84 6.41 13.71
CA THR A 181 -9.95 6.79 15.13
C THR A 181 -10.24 8.28 15.31
N ALA A 182 -9.59 9.14 14.51
CA ALA A 182 -9.84 10.58 14.50
C ALA A 182 -11.25 10.93 14.00
N TYR A 183 -11.78 10.23 13.01
CA TYR A 183 -13.16 10.39 12.56
C TYR A 183 -14.14 10.00 13.67
N ARG A 184 -13.91 8.85 14.30
CA ARG A 184 -14.80 8.30 15.35
C ARG A 184 -14.84 9.16 16.60
N ASN A 185 -13.76 9.87 16.92
CA ASN A 185 -13.72 10.81 18.04
C ASN A 185 -14.21 12.23 17.67
N GLY A 186 -14.54 12.48 16.40
CA GLY A 186 -15.06 13.77 15.91
C GLY A 186 -14.01 14.87 15.72
N SER A 187 -12.72 14.51 15.59
CA SER A 187 -11.64 15.50 15.41
C SER A 187 -11.33 15.86 13.96
N ILE A 188 -11.81 15.08 12.99
CA ILE A 188 -11.65 15.34 11.56
C ILE A 188 -12.99 15.33 10.82
N ASP A 189 -13.05 16.00 9.67
CA ASP A 189 -14.12 15.85 8.69
C ASP A 189 -13.77 14.71 7.73
N PRO A 190 -14.48 13.56 7.75
CA PRO A 190 -14.18 12.43 6.88
C PRO A 190 -14.36 12.77 5.40
N GLN A 191 -15.09 13.84 5.04
CA GLN A 191 -15.23 14.28 3.65
C GLN A 191 -13.95 14.88 3.07
N THR A 192 -12.94 15.13 3.90
CA THR A 192 -11.60 15.58 3.46
C THR A 192 -10.63 14.42 3.22
N TYR A 193 -11.09 13.17 3.28
CA TYR A 193 -10.27 11.95 3.15
C TYR A 193 -10.80 11.05 2.02
N GLY A 194 -10.00 10.81 0.98
CA GLY A 194 -10.42 9.99 -0.17
C GLY A 194 -9.44 9.99 -1.35
N VAL A 195 -9.89 9.53 -2.52
CA VAL A 195 -9.02 9.31 -3.69
C VAL A 195 -8.50 10.60 -4.34
N GLY A 196 -9.23 11.70 -4.19
CA GLY A 196 -8.85 12.98 -4.77
C GLY A 196 -9.94 14.01 -4.62
N THR A 197 -9.58 15.28 -4.80
CA THR A 197 -10.53 16.40 -4.65
C THR A 197 -11.63 16.44 -5.72
N ASP A 198 -11.37 15.81 -6.86
CA ASP A 198 -12.20 15.77 -8.06
C ASP A 198 -12.99 14.46 -8.22
N VAL A 199 -12.79 13.49 -7.32
CA VAL A 199 -13.44 12.17 -7.35
C VAL A 199 -14.36 12.02 -6.12
N PRO A 200 -15.62 11.57 -6.28
CA PRO A 200 -16.55 11.42 -5.16
C PRO A 200 -16.32 10.13 -4.35
N ILE A 201 -15.08 9.66 -4.24
CA ILE A 201 -14.69 8.47 -3.48
C ILE A 201 -13.97 8.94 -2.22
N ARG A 202 -14.73 9.11 -1.14
CA ARG A 202 -14.29 9.71 0.14
C ARG A 202 -15.32 9.49 1.24
N GLY A 203 -14.95 9.81 2.47
CA GLY A 203 -15.89 9.82 3.60
C GLY A 203 -15.86 8.53 4.44
N PRO A 204 -16.84 8.37 5.35
CA PRO A 204 -16.82 7.32 6.36
C PRO A 204 -16.69 5.89 5.80
N TRP A 205 -17.40 5.57 4.72
CA TRP A 205 -17.31 4.24 4.11
C TRP A 205 -15.89 3.98 3.58
N PHE A 206 -15.27 4.99 2.97
CA PHE A 206 -13.92 4.86 2.41
C PHE A 206 -12.87 4.73 3.51
N LEU A 207 -12.99 5.49 4.60
CA LEU A 207 -12.14 5.32 5.78
C LEU A 207 -12.24 3.90 6.35
N GLN A 208 -13.46 3.35 6.44
CA GLN A 208 -13.69 1.97 6.91
C GLN A 208 -12.98 0.96 6.01
N CYS A 209 -13.16 1.07 4.69
CA CYS A 209 -12.49 0.23 3.70
C CYS A 209 -10.97 0.32 3.80
N ALA A 210 -10.42 1.52 4.03
CA ALA A 210 -8.98 1.72 4.17
C ALA A 210 -8.40 1.00 5.40
N VAL A 211 -9.12 0.97 6.53
CA VAL A 211 -8.70 0.20 7.72
C VAL A 211 -8.59 -1.29 7.39
N LEU A 212 -9.56 -1.84 6.65
CA LEU A 212 -9.57 -3.24 6.27
C LEU A 212 -8.39 -3.58 5.32
N ILE A 213 -8.07 -2.69 4.39
CA ILE A 213 -6.92 -2.84 3.49
C ILE A 213 -5.59 -2.75 4.25
N ASP A 214 -5.40 -1.77 5.15
CA ASP A 214 -4.16 -1.67 5.97
C ASP A 214 -4.01 -2.90 6.89
N ALA A 215 -5.11 -3.40 7.45
CA ALA A 215 -5.11 -4.65 8.23
C ALA A 215 -4.71 -5.87 7.37
N ALA A 216 -5.20 -5.97 6.13
CA ALA A 216 -4.83 -7.02 5.19
C ALA A 216 -3.35 -6.95 4.81
N PHE A 217 -2.82 -5.75 4.56
CA PHE A 217 -1.39 -5.51 4.31
C PHE A 217 -0.56 -5.99 5.52
N ARG A 218 -1.03 -5.68 6.74
CA ARG A 218 -0.39 -6.12 7.98
C ARG A 218 -0.40 -7.65 8.17
N ALA A 219 -1.30 -8.36 7.52
CA ALA A 219 -1.38 -9.82 7.53
C ALA A 219 -0.62 -10.49 6.37
N GLY A 220 0.02 -9.71 5.50
CA GLY A 220 0.76 -10.18 4.33
C GLY A 220 -0.07 -10.31 3.06
N THR A 221 -1.33 -9.85 3.08
CA THR A 221 -2.21 -9.83 1.90
C THR A 221 -2.23 -8.42 1.31
N GLU A 222 -1.24 -8.13 0.48
CA GLU A 222 -0.97 -6.80 -0.08
C GLU A 222 -1.86 -6.55 -1.32
N LEU A 223 -3.18 -6.46 -1.13
CA LEU A 223 -4.20 -6.31 -2.19
C LEU A 223 -4.03 -5.07 -3.11
N LEU A 224 -4.79 -5.04 -4.22
CA LEU A 224 -5.03 -3.81 -4.96
C LEU A 224 -5.95 -2.90 -4.14
N LEU A 225 -5.82 -1.58 -4.31
CA LEU A 225 -6.61 -0.60 -3.54
C LEU A 225 -8.10 -0.56 -3.93
N TRP A 226 -8.46 -1.29 -4.98
CA TRP A 226 -9.82 -1.39 -5.50
C TRP A 226 -10.36 -2.83 -5.48
N ASP A 227 -9.79 -3.68 -4.62
CA ASP A 227 -10.41 -4.95 -4.24
C ASP A 227 -11.43 -4.75 -3.13
N GLY A 228 -12.61 -5.33 -3.31
CA GLY A 228 -13.68 -5.39 -2.32
C GLY A 228 -13.92 -6.80 -1.81
N TRP A 229 -14.20 -6.96 -0.52
CA TRP A 229 -14.72 -8.20 0.07
C TRP A 229 -15.73 -7.92 1.19
N GLY A 230 -16.38 -8.98 1.70
CA GLY A 230 -17.61 -8.88 2.50
C GLY A 230 -17.56 -8.03 3.79
N ALA A 231 -16.38 -7.74 4.33
CA ALA A 231 -16.22 -6.89 5.51
C ALA A 231 -16.26 -5.38 5.20
N MET A 232 -16.14 -5.02 3.93
CA MET A 232 -16.04 -3.64 3.47
C MET A 232 -17.41 -3.02 3.26
N SER A 233 -17.51 -1.74 3.58
CA SER A 233 -18.73 -0.95 3.45
C SER A 233 -19.02 -0.53 2.01
N ASP A 234 -20.31 -0.35 1.72
CA ASP A 234 -20.78 0.25 0.48
C ASP A 234 -20.68 1.79 0.52
N PRO A 235 -20.69 2.47 -0.64
CA PRO A 235 -20.64 3.94 -0.71
C PRO A 235 -21.75 4.68 0.06
N ASP A 236 -22.86 4.00 0.37
CA ASP A 236 -23.97 4.54 1.17
C ASP A 236 -23.61 4.70 2.66
N GLY A 237 -22.51 4.09 3.12
CA GLY A 237 -22.03 4.17 4.51
C GLY A 237 -21.81 2.80 5.15
N PRO A 238 -20.96 2.72 6.20
CA PRO A 238 -20.77 1.50 6.95
C PRO A 238 -21.98 1.18 7.86
N THR A 239 -22.30 -0.11 8.00
CA THR A 239 -23.25 -0.61 9.00
C THR A 239 -22.68 -0.51 10.42
N GLU A 240 -23.52 -0.67 11.45
CA GLU A 240 -23.05 -0.68 12.85
C GLU A 240 -21.98 -1.76 13.09
N ASP A 241 -22.17 -2.97 12.53
CA ASP A 241 -21.19 -4.07 12.61
C ASP A 241 -19.87 -3.71 11.92
N GLN A 242 -19.92 -3.07 10.74
CA GLN A 242 -18.72 -2.64 10.01
C GLN A 242 -17.97 -1.52 10.73
N VAL A 243 -18.69 -0.64 11.42
CA VAL A 243 -18.11 0.38 12.30
C VAL A 243 -17.39 -0.29 13.47
N GLU A 244 -18.03 -1.26 14.14
CA GLU A 244 -17.41 -1.98 15.26
C GLU A 244 -16.16 -2.75 14.83
N ILE A 245 -16.20 -3.41 13.66
CA ILE A 245 -15.04 -4.08 13.06
C ILE A 245 -13.88 -3.10 12.86
N ALA A 246 -14.13 -1.93 12.26
CA ALA A 246 -13.08 -0.95 12.01
C ALA A 246 -12.57 -0.30 13.30
N ASP A 247 -13.42 -0.08 14.30
CA ASP A 247 -13.02 0.37 15.64
C ASP A 247 -12.02 -0.64 16.27
N GLN A 248 -12.34 -1.94 16.23
CA GLN A 248 -11.49 -3.01 16.78
C GLN A 248 -10.17 -3.18 16.01
N LEU A 249 -10.22 -3.20 14.67
CA LEU A 249 -9.02 -3.33 13.85
C LEU A 249 -8.10 -2.12 14.00
N SER A 250 -8.66 -0.91 14.06
CA SER A 250 -7.88 0.31 14.29
C SER A 250 -7.17 0.28 15.64
N GLU A 251 -7.85 -0.16 16.70
CA GLU A 251 -7.24 -0.32 18.02
C GLU A 251 -6.07 -1.31 18.00
N LEU A 252 -6.24 -2.47 17.34
CA LEU A 252 -5.18 -3.47 17.21
C LEU A 252 -3.99 -2.95 16.39
N ILE A 253 -4.23 -2.27 15.26
CA ILE A 253 -3.19 -1.66 14.44
C ILE A 253 -2.39 -0.64 15.25
N MET A 254 -3.06 0.28 15.95
CA MET A 254 -2.40 1.32 16.73
C MET A 254 -1.60 0.75 17.90
N LYS A 255 -2.12 -0.27 18.61
CA LYS A 255 -1.36 -0.98 19.65
C LYS A 255 -0.14 -1.69 19.07
N ALA A 256 -0.29 -2.36 17.93
CA ALA A 256 0.82 -3.00 17.24
C ALA A 256 1.90 -2.00 16.80
N ASP A 257 1.51 -0.82 16.33
CA ASP A 257 2.43 0.26 15.97
C ASP A 257 3.13 0.89 17.18
N ALA A 258 2.50 0.86 18.36
CA ALA A 258 3.14 1.18 19.63
C ALA A 258 4.06 0.05 20.16
N GLY A 259 4.06 -1.12 19.49
CA GLY A 259 4.91 -2.27 19.79
C GLY A 259 4.28 -3.34 20.67
N ASP A 260 2.96 -3.35 20.80
CA ASP A 260 2.25 -4.46 21.42
C ASP A 260 2.25 -5.69 20.49
N VAL A 261 3.14 -6.65 20.78
CA VAL A 261 3.28 -7.90 20.02
C VAL A 261 2.03 -8.79 20.13
N ALA A 262 1.28 -8.70 21.23
CA ALA A 262 0.05 -9.47 21.38
C ALA A 262 -1.06 -8.93 20.47
N ALA A 263 -1.22 -7.60 20.42
CA ALA A 263 -2.14 -6.94 19.49
C ALA A 263 -1.76 -7.24 18.03
N GLU A 264 -0.47 -7.22 17.71
CA GLU A 264 0.02 -7.52 16.37
C GLU A 264 -0.29 -8.97 15.95
N ARG A 265 -0.10 -9.94 16.86
CA ARG A 265 -0.47 -11.35 16.64
C ARG A 265 -1.97 -11.54 16.49
N GLU A 266 -2.76 -10.87 17.31
CA GLU A 266 -4.22 -10.94 17.26
C GLU A 266 -4.76 -10.38 15.95
N LEU A 267 -4.28 -9.21 15.52
CA LEU A 267 -4.63 -8.59 14.24
C LEU A 267 -4.42 -9.57 13.07
N ILE A 268 -3.22 -10.18 13.01
CA ILE A 268 -2.87 -11.12 11.94
C ILE A 268 -3.74 -12.36 11.99
N THR A 269 -3.94 -12.91 13.19
CA THR A 269 -4.77 -14.11 13.37
C THR A 269 -6.20 -13.85 12.89
N ARG A 270 -6.78 -12.69 13.23
CA ARG A 270 -8.12 -12.31 12.74
C ARG A 270 -8.14 -12.19 11.22
N MET A 271 -7.22 -11.44 10.63
CA MET A 271 -7.17 -11.27 9.17
C MET A 271 -6.92 -12.57 8.38
N GLN A 272 -6.35 -13.60 9.02
CA GLN A 272 -6.11 -14.91 8.40
C GLN A 272 -7.22 -15.93 8.64
N SER A 273 -8.00 -15.81 9.71
CA SER A 273 -8.88 -16.91 10.16
C SER A 273 -10.29 -16.51 10.60
N ASP A 274 -10.53 -15.23 10.90
CA ASP A 274 -11.85 -14.75 11.30
C ASP A 274 -12.69 -14.47 10.04
N PRO A 275 -13.72 -15.29 9.73
CA PRO A 275 -14.48 -15.17 8.50
C PRO A 275 -15.26 -13.85 8.38
N THR A 276 -15.36 -13.07 9.46
CA THR A 276 -16.01 -11.75 9.44
C THR A 276 -15.13 -10.65 8.84
N VAL A 277 -13.81 -10.84 8.83
CA VAL A 277 -12.84 -9.83 8.35
C VAL A 277 -11.81 -10.38 7.36
N ALA A 278 -11.51 -11.68 7.42
CA ALA A 278 -10.49 -12.32 6.62
C ALA A 278 -10.73 -12.15 5.11
N VAL A 279 -9.64 -11.95 4.38
CA VAL A 279 -9.69 -11.82 2.93
C VAL A 279 -10.01 -13.20 2.33
N PRO A 280 -11.12 -13.35 1.58
CA PRO A 280 -11.46 -14.62 0.94
C PRO A 280 -10.51 -14.93 -0.21
N GLU A 281 -10.48 -16.20 -0.65
CA GLU A 281 -9.72 -16.62 -1.85
C GLU A 281 -10.16 -15.88 -3.12
N THR A 282 -11.40 -15.41 -3.18
CA THR A 282 -11.93 -14.62 -4.30
C THR A 282 -12.46 -13.28 -3.81
N VAL A 283 -11.90 -12.20 -4.35
CA VAL A 283 -12.33 -10.82 -4.10
C VAL A 283 -13.08 -10.26 -5.30
N LEU A 284 -13.77 -9.14 -5.11
CA LEU A 284 -14.40 -8.40 -6.19
C LEU A 284 -13.48 -7.24 -6.60
N MET A 285 -12.85 -7.34 -7.77
CA MET A 285 -12.02 -6.26 -8.31
C MET A 285 -12.90 -5.20 -8.98
N ILE A 286 -12.88 -3.97 -8.47
CA ILE A 286 -13.70 -2.85 -8.94
C ILE A 286 -12.81 -1.92 -9.77
N SER A 287 -12.87 -2.02 -11.09
CA SER A 287 -11.92 -1.28 -11.94
C SER A 287 -11.98 0.24 -11.70
N PRO A 288 -10.82 0.90 -11.53
CA PRO A 288 -10.74 2.36 -11.51
C PRO A 288 -11.18 3.06 -12.81
N TRP A 289 -11.30 2.30 -13.91
CA TRP A 289 -11.75 2.79 -15.22
C TRP A 289 -13.25 2.59 -15.48
N GLY A 290 -13.98 2.05 -14.50
CA GLY A 290 -15.44 1.86 -14.60
C GLY A 290 -15.86 0.62 -15.37
N GLU A 291 -14.96 -0.32 -15.63
CA GLU A 291 -15.35 -1.65 -16.10
C GLU A 291 -16.20 -2.37 -15.03
N PRO A 292 -17.12 -3.28 -15.44
CA PRO A 292 -17.93 -4.04 -14.48
C PRO A 292 -17.06 -4.78 -13.45
N PRO A 293 -17.47 -4.82 -12.17
CA PRO A 293 -16.73 -5.54 -11.13
C PRO A 293 -16.51 -7.02 -11.51
N GLN A 294 -15.29 -7.52 -11.29
CA GLN A 294 -14.89 -8.87 -11.69
C GLN A 294 -14.46 -9.71 -10.48
N PRO A 295 -15.05 -10.89 -10.26
CA PRO A 295 -14.53 -11.85 -9.28
C PRO A 295 -13.10 -12.25 -9.67
N THR A 296 -12.16 -12.11 -8.73
CA THR A 296 -10.74 -12.40 -8.95
C THR A 296 -10.23 -13.38 -7.90
N ASP A 297 -9.69 -14.50 -8.36
CA ASP A 297 -9.07 -15.55 -7.54
C ASP A 297 -7.64 -15.12 -7.14
N LEU A 298 -7.39 -14.95 -5.85
CA LEU A 298 -6.11 -14.55 -5.27
C LEU A 298 -5.10 -15.71 -5.17
N THR A 299 -5.53 -16.96 -5.37
CA THR A 299 -4.66 -18.15 -5.28
C THR A 299 -3.90 -18.42 -6.57
N ARG A 300 -4.32 -17.80 -7.68
CA ARG A 300 -3.69 -17.93 -8.99
C ARG A 300 -2.84 -16.71 -9.24
N SER A 301 -1.52 -16.80 -9.07
CA SER A 301 -0.63 -15.84 -9.70
C SER A 301 -0.96 -15.82 -11.18
N ALA A 302 -1.48 -14.71 -11.68
CA ALA A 302 -1.74 -14.54 -13.09
C ALA A 302 -0.37 -14.51 -13.79
N VAL A 303 0.15 -15.69 -14.12
CA VAL A 303 1.22 -15.83 -15.10
C VAL A 303 0.59 -15.32 -16.39
N ILE A 304 0.90 -14.07 -16.74
CA ILE A 304 0.50 -13.50 -18.01
C ILE A 304 1.16 -14.40 -19.07
N GLY A 305 0.32 -15.07 -19.84
CA GLY A 305 0.74 -16.11 -20.77
C GLY A 305 1.83 -15.62 -21.72
N SER A 306 2.81 -16.50 -21.93
CA SER A 306 3.92 -16.41 -22.89
C SER A 306 3.54 -15.91 -24.28
#